data_AF-X1IB11-F1
#
_entry.id   AF-X1IB11-F1
#
_cell.length_a   1.000
_cell.length_b   1.000
_cell.length_c   1.000
_cell.angle_alpha   90.00
_cell.angle_beta   90.00
_cell.angle_gamma   90.00
#
_symmetry.space_group_name_H-M   'P 1'
#
loop_
_entity.id
_entity.type
_entity.pdbx_description
1 polymer ?
#
loop_
_entity_poly.entity_id
_entity_poly.type
_entity_poly.pdbx_seq_one_letter_code
_entity_poly.pdbx_strand_id
1 'polypeptide(L)' 'MKEPFTFEQQECLRLLKDYATTFAMDEIFAHECNKHNDKKACEMHEFTSKKLDDIKEEAEHCGWTPTLTVLRGR' A
#
# COMPACT_ATOMS: atom_id res chain seq x y z
N MET A 1 5.58 -28.51 -16.03
CA MET A 1 5.71 -28.10 -14.62
C MET A 1 4.31 -27.86 -14.07
N LYS A 2 3.98 -28.30 -12.86
CA LYS A 2 2.78 -27.80 -12.18
C LYS A 2 3.10 -26.38 -11.72
N GLU A 3 2.21 -25.43 -11.97
CA GLU A 3 2.39 -24.10 -11.43
C GLU A 3 2.44 -24.18 -9.89
N PRO A 4 3.38 -23.46 -9.25
CA PRO A 4 3.56 -23.52 -7.79
C PRO A 4 2.40 -22.91 -7.01
N PHE A 5 1.58 -22.10 -7.67
CA PHE A 5 0.48 -21.34 -7.07
C PHE A 5 -0.77 -21.42 -7.95
N THR A 6 -1.95 -21.38 -7.32
CA THR A 6 -3.21 -21.15 -8.02
C THR A 6 -3.27 -19.71 -8.53
N PHE A 7 -4.16 -19.43 -9.49
CA PHE A 7 -4.41 -18.07 -9.98
C PHE A 7 -4.70 -17.08 -8.83
N GLU A 8 -5.56 -17.48 -7.90
CA GLU A 8 -5.90 -16.67 -6.72
C GLU A 8 -4.68 -16.38 -5.84
N GLN A 9 -3.82 -17.38 -5.62
CA GLN A 9 -2.58 -17.19 -4.85
C GLN A 9 -1.60 -16.24 -5.56
N GLN A 10 -1.51 -16.31 -6.88
CA GLN A 10 -0.68 -15.39 -7.67
C GLN A 10 -1.19 -13.96 -7.57
N GLU A 11 -2.51 -13.77 -7.61
CA GLU A 11 -3.13 -12.46 -7.50
C GLU A 11 -2.90 -11.84 -6.11
N CYS A 12 -3.07 -12.62 -5.05
CA CYS A 12 -2.75 -12.15 -3.70
C CYS A 12 -1.26 -11.78 -3.52
N LEU A 13 -0.35 -12.51 -4.17
CA LEU A 13 1.08 -12.17 -4.17
C LEU A 13 1.38 -10.91 -4.99
N ARG A 14 0.67 -10.68 -6.11
CA ARG A 14 0.74 -9.44 -6.88
C ARG A 14 0.33 -8.25 -6.01
N LEU A 15 -0.81 -8.34 -5.34
CA LEU A 15 -1.30 -7.30 -4.44
C LEU A 15 -0.31 -6.99 -3.31
N LEU A 16 0.38 -8.01 -2.78
CA LEU A 16 1.40 -7.83 -1.73
C LEU A 16 2.60 -7.05 -2.23
N LYS A 17 3.06 -7.41 -3.42
CA LYS A 17 4.15 -6.70 -4.07
C LYS A 17 3.77 -5.25 -4.38
N ASP A 18 2.56 -5.03 -4.91
CA ASP A 18 2.08 -3.71 -5.28
C ASP A 18 1.91 -2.82 -4.05
N TYR A 19 1.35 -3.36 -2.96
CA TYR A 19 1.24 -2.68 -1.67
C TYR A 19 2.63 -2.28 -1.13
N ALA A 20 3.55 -3.23 -1.01
CA ALA A 20 4.87 -2.97 -0.45
C ALA A 20 5.67 -1.94 -1.26
N THR A 21 5.58 -2.00 -2.59
CA THR A 21 6.26 -1.06 -3.48
C THR A 21 5.64 0.33 -3.35
N THR A 22 4.31 0.43 -3.37
CA THR A 22 3.62 1.72 -3.28
C THR A 22 3.83 2.35 -1.90
N PHE A 23 3.86 1.54 -0.83
CA PHE A 23 4.10 2.00 0.53
C PHE A 23 5.49 2.60 0.68
N ALA A 24 6.53 1.94 0.15
CA ALA A 24 7.88 2.48 0.18
C ALA A 24 8.01 3.81 -0.58
N MET A 25 7.29 3.96 -1.70
CA MET A 25 7.26 5.22 -2.45
C MET A 25 6.51 6.33 -1.70
N ASP A 26 5.37 6.00 -1.10
CA ASP A 26 4.57 6.93 -0.30
C ASP A 26 5.38 7.51 0.86
N GLU A 27 6.13 6.67 1.59
CA GLU A 27 7.00 7.10 2.69
C GLU A 27 8.09 8.08 2.22
N ILE A 28 8.68 7.86 1.04
CA ILE A 28 9.68 8.78 0.46
C ILE A 28 9.02 10.12 0.14
N PHE A 29 7.87 10.11 -0.54
CA PHE A 29 7.17 11.34 -0.90
C PHE A 29 6.63 12.09 0.32
N ALA A 30 6.13 11.37 1.31
CA ALA A 30 5.69 11.93 2.59
C ALA A 30 6.86 12.60 3.33
N HIS A 31 8.05 11.99 3.32
CA HIS A 31 9.24 12.59 3.90
C HIS A 31 9.59 13.91 3.20
N GLU A 32 9.74 13.88 1.87
CA GLU A 32 10.11 15.05 1.08
C GLU A 32 9.07 16.19 1.20
N CYS A 33 7.77 15.84 1.18
CA CYS A 33 6.69 16.80 1.41
C CYS A 33 6.80 17.44 2.80
N ASN A 34 6.91 16.64 3.86
CA ASN A 34 6.88 17.15 5.24
C ASN A 34 8.17 17.84 5.69
N LYS A 35 9.33 17.42 5.16
CA LYS A 35 10.64 17.94 5.58
C LYS A 35 11.19 19.04 4.68
N HIS A 36 10.89 18.96 3.39
CA HIS A 36 11.46 19.87 2.39
C HIS A 36 10.41 20.76 1.73
N ASN A 37 9.12 20.58 2.04
CA ASN A 37 7.98 21.32 1.48
C ASN A 37 7.99 21.28 -0.06
N ASP A 38 8.44 20.17 -0.63
CA ASP A 38 8.43 19.93 -2.07
C ASP A 38 6.98 19.69 -2.52
N LYS A 39 6.45 20.64 -3.29
CA LYS A 39 5.09 20.60 -3.80
C LYS A 39 4.81 19.33 -4.62
N LYS A 40 5.76 18.91 -5.46
CA LYS A 40 5.60 17.73 -6.29
C LYS A 40 5.62 16.47 -5.44
N ALA A 41 6.46 16.43 -4.41
CA ALA A 41 6.45 15.32 -3.46
C ALA A 41 5.10 15.22 -2.73
N CYS A 42 4.50 16.35 -2.33
CA CYS A 42 3.17 16.35 -1.72
C CYS A 42 2.07 15.81 -2.67
N GLU A 43 2.08 16.24 -3.93
CA GLU A 43 1.15 15.73 -4.96
C GLU A 43 1.34 14.21 -5.18
N MET A 44 2.58 13.74 -5.18
CA MET A 44 2.89 12.31 -5.32
C MET A 44 2.53 11.49 -4.07
N HIS A 45 2.70 12.05 -2.86
CA HIS A 45 2.24 11.45 -1.62
C HIS A 45 0.72 11.26 -1.64
N GLU A 46 -0.05 12.30 -1.96
CA GLU A 46 -1.51 12.17 -2.07
C GLU A 46 -1.94 11.11 -3.09
N PHE A 47 -1.26 11.04 -4.24
CA PHE A 47 -1.52 10.04 -5.26
C PHE A 47 -1.20 8.61 -4.80
N THR A 48 -0.03 8.40 -4.20
CA THR A 48 0.41 7.07 -3.75
C THR A 48 -0.38 6.59 -2.54
N SER A 49 -0.77 7.49 -1.64
CA SER A 49 -1.68 7.22 -0.52
C SER A 49 -3.04 6.72 -1.00
N LYS A 50 -3.67 7.37 -1.99
CA LYS A 50 -4.92 6.87 -2.58
C LYS A 50 -4.76 5.49 -3.22
N LYS A 51 -3.67 5.28 -3.96
CA LYS A 51 -3.37 3.98 -4.58
C LYS A 51 -3.19 2.88 -3.54
N LEU A 52 -2.62 3.19 -2.36
CA LEU A 52 -2.54 2.23 -1.26
C LEU A 52 -3.91 1.82 -0.74
N ASP A 53 -4.85 2.76 -0.66
CA ASP A 53 -6.22 2.46 -0.23
C ASP A 53 -6.94 1.58 -1.26
N ASP A 54 -6.80 1.87 -2.56
CA ASP A 54 -7.33 1.03 -3.64
C ASP A 54 -6.78 -0.41 -3.55
N ILE A 55 -5.48 -0.58 -3.32
CA ILE A 55 -4.84 -1.90 -3.18
C ILE A 55 -5.36 -2.63 -1.94
N LYS A 56 -5.60 -1.93 -0.83
CA LYS A 56 -6.14 -2.55 0.40
C LYS A 56 -7.57 -3.05 0.17
N GLU A 57 -8.40 -2.26 -0.50
CA GLU A 57 -9.77 -2.65 -0.85
C GLU A 57 -9.76 -3.90 -1.75
N GLU A 58 -8.90 -3.92 -2.77
CA GLU A 58 -8.74 -5.11 -3.62
C GLU A 58 -8.25 -6.31 -2.79
N ALA A 59 -7.28 -6.12 -1.88
CA ALA A 59 -6.73 -7.19 -1.07
C ALA A 59 -7.68 -7.76 0.01
N GLU A 60 -8.86 -7.17 0.24
CA GLU A 60 -9.86 -7.76 1.15
C GLU A 60 -10.28 -9.16 0.69
N HIS A 61 -10.33 -9.41 -0.63
CA HIS A 61 -10.65 -10.74 -1.16
C HIS A 61 -9.57 -11.78 -0.81
N CYS A 62 -8.34 -11.34 -0.52
CA CYS A 62 -7.24 -12.18 -0.04
C CYS A 62 -7.29 -12.43 1.47
N GLY A 63 -8.36 -11.98 2.15
CA GLY A 63 -8.51 -12.06 3.60
C GLY A 63 -7.65 -11.06 4.37
N TRP A 64 -7.12 -10.03 3.70
CA TRP A 64 -6.40 -8.99 4.39
C TRP A 64 -7.39 -8.06 5.05
N THR A 65 -7.16 -7.80 6.32
CA THR A 65 -7.97 -6.87 7.08
C THR A 65 -7.18 -5.57 7.25
N PRO A 66 -7.83 -4.40 7.15
CA PRO A 66 -7.20 -3.15 7.51
C PRO A 66 -6.60 -3.30 8.91
N THR A 67 -5.36 -2.83 9.09
CA THR A 67 -4.74 -2.81 10.42
C THR A 67 -5.65 -2.01 11.34
N LEU A 68 -6.44 -2.69 12.17
CA LEU A 68 -7.16 -2.04 13.26
C LEU A 68 -6.08 -1.41 14.12
N THR A 69 -5.96 -0.08 14.02
CA THR A 69 -5.13 0.66 14.96
C THR A 69 -5.83 0.48 16.29
N VAL A 70 -5.37 -0.46 17.10
CA VAL A 70 -5.82 -0.59 18.48
C VAL A 70 -5.32 0.68 19.15
N LEU A 71 -6.16 1.72 19.14
CA LEU A 71 -6.01 2.88 19.99
C LEU A 71 -5.98 2.35 21.42
N ARG A 72 -4.77 2.05 21.92
CA ARG A 72 -4.55 1.94 23.36
C ARG A 72 -4.94 3.31 23.89
N GLY A 73 -6.11 3.36 24.53
CA GLY A 73 -6.67 4.58 25.10
C GLY A 73 -5.59 5.34 25.87
N ARG A 74 -5.51 6.64 25.57
CA ARG A 74 -4.97 7.65 26.46
C ARG A 74 -6.05 8.68 26.68
#